data_AF-A0A8H7J6A0-F1
#
_entry.id   AF-A0A8H7J6A0-F1
#
_cell.length_a   1.000
_cell.length_b   1.000
_cell.length_c   1.000
_cell.angle_alpha   90.00
_cell.angle_beta   90.00
_cell.angle_gamma   90.00
#
_symmetry.space_group_name_H-M   'P 1'
#
loop_
_entity.id
_entity.type
_entity.pdbx_description
1 polymer ?
#
loop_
_entity_poly.entity_id
_entity_poly.type
_entity_poly.pdbx_seq_one_letter_code
_entity_poly.pdbx_strand_id
1 'polypeptide(L)'
;MSTPNSYFVPGYGISRAVIQNEIRYHCGPDAIVRPYTFQGRDGFLISTIGPPLTKAQIEDLKMSSREYEEKQSRIAGEHDVFVNAPIPITQRIRRSE
;
A
#
# COMPACT_ATOMS: atom_id res chain seq x y z
N MET A 1 -18.20 19.20 8.70
CA MET A 1 -18.56 17.93 8.02
C MET A 1 -17.44 17.63 7.05
N SER A 2 -16.64 16.60 7.31
CA SER A 2 -15.59 16.17 6.39
C SER A 2 -16.22 15.41 5.23
N THR A 3 -16.02 15.90 4.00
CA THR A 3 -16.60 15.30 2.80
C THR A 3 -15.76 14.10 2.37
N PRO A 4 -16.39 12.99 1.95
CA PRO A 4 -15.67 11.89 1.32
C PRO A 4 -15.08 12.39 0.00
N ASN A 5 -13.77 12.21 -0.16
CA ASN A 5 -13.02 12.58 -1.34
C ASN A 5 -12.39 11.33 -1.95
N SER A 6 -12.46 11.20 -3.26
CA SER A 6 -11.84 10.11 -4.00
C SER A 6 -11.08 10.66 -5.19
N TYR A 7 -9.79 10.33 -5.28
CA TYR A 7 -8.91 10.86 -6.32
C TYR A 7 -7.88 9.82 -6.77
N PHE A 8 -7.44 9.99 -8.02
CA PHE A 8 -6.45 9.14 -8.65
C PHE A 8 -5.04 9.68 -8.41
N VAL A 9 -4.13 8.79 -7.99
CA VAL A 9 -2.70 9.05 -7.87
C VAL A 9 -1.95 8.15 -8.85
N PRO A 10 -1.16 8.71 -9.79
CA PRO A 10 -0.32 7.92 -10.67
C PRO A 10 0.67 7.06 -9.87
N GLY A 11 0.87 5.81 -10.26
CA GLY A 11 1.74 4.85 -9.53
C GLY A 11 3.24 5.04 -9.75
N TYR A 12 3.66 6.11 -10.43
CA TYR A 12 5.06 6.29 -10.82
C TYR A 12 5.98 6.49 -9.61
N GLY A 13 6.82 5.48 -9.33
CA GLY A 13 7.75 5.49 -8.21
C GLY A 13 7.10 5.28 -6.84
N ILE A 14 5.87 4.75 -6.79
CA ILE A 14 5.18 4.45 -5.53
C ILE A 14 4.91 2.94 -5.45
N SER A 15 5.50 2.30 -4.44
CA SER A 15 5.31 0.88 -4.16
C SER A 15 3.93 0.62 -3.57
N ARG A 16 3.28 -0.44 -4.05
CA ARG A 16 1.96 -0.88 -3.56
C ARG A 16 1.98 -1.17 -2.05
N ALA A 17 3.05 -1.78 -1.55
CA ALA A 17 3.16 -2.12 -0.13
C ALA A 17 3.25 -0.86 0.73
N VAL A 18 4.05 0.13 0.28
CA VAL A 18 4.25 1.40 0.99
C VAL A 18 2.97 2.22 1.02
N ILE A 19 2.32 2.44 -0.13
CA ILE A 19 1.09 3.24 -0.16
C ILE A 19 -0.04 2.60 0.65
N GLN A 20 -0.16 1.26 0.66
CA GLN A 20 -1.16 0.58 1.47
C GLN A 20 -0.93 0.73 2.97
N ASN A 21 0.34 0.80 3.40
CA ASN A 21 0.70 0.95 4.80
C ASN A 21 0.63 2.41 5.27
N GLU A 22 1.17 3.34 4.48
CA GLU A 22 1.36 4.74 4.88
C GLU A 22 0.13 5.63 4.62
N ILE A 23 -0.80 5.23 3.75
CA ILE A 23 -1.97 6.08 3.44
C ILE A 23 -2.81 6.37 4.69
N ARG A 24 -2.88 5.43 5.62
CA ARG A 24 -3.64 5.61 6.87
C ARG A 24 -2.99 6.63 7.81
N TYR A 25 -1.67 6.78 7.74
CA TYR A 25 -0.94 7.78 8.51
C TYR A 25 -1.20 9.19 7.98
N HIS A 26 -1.21 9.36 6.65
CA HIS A 26 -1.41 10.66 6.02
C HIS A 26 -2.87 11.10 5.95
N CYS A 27 -3.79 10.18 5.69
CA CYS A 27 -5.19 10.46 5.40
C CYS A 27 -6.16 9.99 6.49
N GLY A 28 -5.67 9.34 7.54
CA GLY A 28 -6.47 8.80 8.64
C GLY A 28 -6.86 7.33 8.48
N PRO A 29 -7.41 6.70 9.53
CA PRO A 29 -7.68 5.27 9.56
C PRO A 29 -8.73 4.81 8.53
N ASP A 30 -9.64 5.70 8.13
CA ASP A 30 -10.68 5.44 7.15
C ASP A 30 -10.20 5.57 5.69
N ALA A 31 -8.92 5.91 5.48
CA ALA A 31 -8.35 6.02 4.16
C ALA A 31 -8.17 4.64 3.51
N ILE A 32 -8.75 4.48 2.33
CA ILE A 32 -8.71 3.27 1.53
C ILE A 32 -7.90 3.54 0.28
N VAL A 33 -6.98 2.62 -0.04
CA VAL A 33 -6.25 2.65 -1.31
C VAL A 33 -6.42 1.34 -2.06
N ARG A 34 -6.65 1.42 -3.37
CA ARG A 34 -6.75 0.26 -4.24
C ARG A 34 -6.03 0.50 -5.56
N PRO A 35 -5.43 -0.53 -6.18
CA PRO A 35 -4.92 -0.44 -7.55
C PRO A 35 -6.02 0.02 -8.49
N TYR A 36 -5.70 0.95 -9.39
CA TYR A 36 -6.64 1.49 -10.35
C TYR A 36 -5.91 1.96 -11.60
N THR A 37 -6.54 1.78 -12.76
CA THR A 37 -6.02 2.27 -14.03
C THR A 37 -6.95 3.36 -14.54
N PHE A 38 -6.43 4.57 -14.69
CA PHE A 38 -7.18 5.72 -15.19
C PHE A 38 -6.61 6.18 -16.53
N GLN A 39 -7.42 6.11 -17.59
CA GLN A 39 -7.03 6.51 -18.95
C GLN A 39 -5.73 5.83 -19.44
N GLY A 40 -5.55 4.55 -19.14
CA GLY A 40 -4.36 3.79 -19.51
C GLY A 40 -3.12 4.07 -18.66
N ARG A 41 -3.26 4.85 -17.57
CA ARG A 41 -2.19 5.05 -16.59
C ARG A 41 -2.47 4.22 -15.34
N ASP A 42 -1.52 3.38 -15.00
CA ASP A 42 -1.59 2.61 -13.77
C ASP A 42 -1.26 3.47 -12.56
N GLY A 43 -1.99 3.22 -11.48
CA GLY A 43 -1.81 3.92 -10.23
C GLY A 43 -2.77 3.43 -9.17
N PHE A 44 -3.23 4.36 -8.34
CA PHE A 44 -4.02 4.07 -7.17
C PHE A 44 -5.20 5.01 -7.07
N LEU A 45 -6.35 4.44 -6.72
CA LEU A 45 -7.51 5.22 -6.32
C LEU A 45 -7.53 5.28 -4.80
N ILE A 46 -7.43 6.50 -4.28
CA ILE A 46 -7.47 6.80 -2.85
C ILE A 46 -8.84 7.36 -2.53
N SER A 47 -9.49 6.79 -1.53
CA SER A 47 -10.73 7.28 -0.94
C SER A 47 -10.48 7.63 0.52
N THR A 48 -10.73 8.89 0.90
CA THR A 48 -10.48 9.40 2.25
C THR A 48 -11.58 10.37 2.69
N ILE A 49 -11.69 10.59 3.99
CA ILE A 49 -12.56 11.60 4.61
C ILE A 49 -11.66 12.78 4.97
N GLY A 50 -11.47 13.74 4.05
CA GLY A 50 -10.55 14.85 4.27
C GLY A 50 -9.93 15.44 3.00
N PRO A 51 -8.94 16.35 3.18
CA PRO A 51 -8.22 16.93 2.05
C PRO A 51 -7.43 15.85 1.28
N PRO A 52 -7.19 16.07 -0.02
CA PRO A 52 -6.32 15.19 -0.80
C PRO A 52 -4.87 15.25 -0.31
N LEU A 53 -4.09 14.21 -0.63
CA LEU A 53 -2.65 14.18 -0.37
C LEU A 53 -1.96 15.42 -0.93
N THR A 54 -1.11 16.02 -0.11
CA THR A 54 -0.25 17.13 -0.50
C THR A 54 0.94 16.64 -1.32
N LYS A 55 1.56 17.55 -2.08
CA LYS A 55 2.77 17.25 -2.85
C LYS A 55 3.89 16.70 -1.96
N ALA A 56 4.08 17.26 -0.77
CA ALA A 56 5.11 16.80 0.17
C ALA A 56 4.88 15.33 0.58
N GLN A 57 3.64 14.98 0.96
CA GLN A 57 3.30 13.60 1.32
C GLN A 57 3.48 12.62 0.15
N ILE A 58 3.24 13.04 -1.09
CA ILE A 58 3.50 12.20 -2.27
C ILE A 58 5.01 11.97 -2.46
N GLU A 59 5.85 12.97 -2.23
CA GLU A 59 7.30 12.82 -2.29
C GLU A 59 7.83 11.93 -1.15
N ASP A 60 7.27 12.04 0.06
CA ASP A 60 7.57 11.15 1.17
C ASP A 60 7.26 9.68 0.81
N LEU A 61 6.07 9.43 0.25
CA LEU A 61 5.67 8.09 -0.21
C LEU A 61 6.63 7.53 -1.27
N LYS A 62 7.14 8.36 -2.18
CA LYS A 62 8.14 7.94 -3.18
C LYS A 62 9.48 7.60 -2.54
N MET A 63 9.92 8.39 -1.56
CA MET A 63 11.16 8.15 -0.83
C MET A 63 11.07 6.83 -0.05
N SER A 64 9.99 6.63 0.71
CA SER A 64 9.70 5.37 1.40
C SER A 64 9.62 4.18 0.44
N SER A 65 9.00 4.37 -0.73
CA SER A 65 8.90 3.34 -1.77
C SER A 65 10.27 2.91 -2.31
N ARG A 66 11.14 3.88 -2.60
CA ARG A 66 12.51 3.62 -3.03
C ARG A 66 13.31 2.86 -1.97
N GLU A 67 13.26 3.31 -0.71
CA GLU A 67 13.94 2.61 0.37
C GLU A 67 13.41 1.19 0.59
N TYR A 68 12.09 1.01 0.45
CA TYR A 68 11.45 -0.29 0.56
C TYR A 68 11.95 -1.23 -0.54
N GLU A 69 12.00 -0.77 -1.79
CA GLU A 69 12.53 -1.56 -2.91
C GLU A 69 14.02 -1.91 -2.72
N GLU A 70 14.85 -0.96 -2.27
CA GLU A 70 16.26 -1.23 -1.97
C GLU A 70 16.43 -2.24 -0.84
N LYS A 71 15.60 -2.17 0.22
CA LYS A 71 15.59 -3.16 1.31
C LYS A 71 15.14 -4.53 0.81
N GLN A 72 14.07 -4.59 0.02
CA GLN A 72 13.59 -5.86 -0.57
C GLN A 72 14.63 -6.47 -1.51
N SER A 73 15.32 -5.66 -2.32
CA SER A 73 16.38 -6.14 -3.22
C SER A 73 17.57 -6.72 -2.46
N ARG A 74 17.95 -6.16 -1.30
CA ARG A 74 19.00 -6.73 -0.45
C ARG A 74 18.59 -8.08 0.14
N ILE A 75 17.33 -8.24 0.51
CA ILE A 75 16.78 -9.50 1.07
C ILE A 75 16.63 -10.55 -0.03
N ALA A 76 16.20 -10.17 -1.24
CA ALA A 76 16.00 -11.06 -2.38
C ALA A 76 17.32 -11.60 -2.97
N GLY A 77 18.47 -10.97 -2.67
CA GLY A 77 19.78 -11.45 -3.10
C GLY A 77 20.27 -12.72 -2.40
N GLU A 78 19.58 -13.17 -1.35
CA GLU A 78 20.10 -14.22 -0.45
C GLU A 78 19.33 -15.55 -0.52
N HIS A 79 18.18 -15.65 -1.19
CA HIS A 79 17.43 -16.90 -1.22
C HIS A 79 16.59 -17.08 -2.48
N ASP A 80 16.61 -18.30 -2.99
CA ASP A 80 15.57 -18.94 -3.80
C ASP A 80 14.26 -19.03 -2.96
N VAL A 81 13.72 -17.88 -2.56
CA VAL A 81 12.50 -17.81 -1.75
C VAL A 81 11.34 -18.07 -2.69
N PHE A 82 10.68 -19.21 -2.52
CA PHE A 82 9.37 -19.44 -3.11
C PHE A 82 8.35 -18.48 -2.45
N VAL A 83 8.32 -17.23 -2.93
CA VAL A 83 7.55 -16.09 -2.40
C VAL A 83 6.04 -16.34 -2.34
N ASN A 84 5.55 -17.32 -3.10
CA ASN A 84 4.15 -17.72 -3.16
C ASN A 84 3.86 -19.05 -2.43
N ALA A 85 4.70 -19.47 -1.48
CA ALA A 85 4.42 -20.63 -0.66
C ALA A 85 3.07 -20.47 0.06
N PRO A 86 2.08 -21.34 -0.19
CA PRO A 86 0.80 -21.26 0.52
C PRO A 86 1.03 -21.50 2.01
N ILE A 87 0.65 -20.52 2.84
CA ILE A 87 0.79 -20.61 4.29
C ILE A 87 -0.46 -21.32 4.85
N PRO A 88 -0.33 -22.50 5.47
CA PRO A 88 -1.47 -23.18 6.06
C PRO A 88 -1.97 -22.41 7.28
N ILE A 89 -3.21 -21.90 7.21
CA ILE A 89 -3.92 -21.35 8.37
C ILE A 89 -4.44 -22.55 9.16
N THR A 90 -3.66 -23.07 10.10
CA THR A 90 -4.15 -24.08 11.04
C THR A 90 -5.26 -23.46 11.88
N GLN A 91 -6.52 -23.76 11.52
CA GLN A 91 -7.67 -23.49 12.36
C GLN A 91 -7.43 -24.22 13.69
N ARG A 92 -7.27 -23.45 14.77
CA ARG A 92 -7.21 -23.98 16.14
C ARG A 92 -8.35 -24.98 16.32
N ILE A 93 -7.98 -26.24 16.52
CA ILE A 93 -8.89 -27.31 16.92
C ILE A 93 -9.64 -26.81 18.15
N ARG A 94 -10.95 -26.59 18.03
CA ARG A 94 -11.81 -26.38 19.18
C ARG A 94 -11.71 -27.66 20.02
N ARG A 95 -11.03 -27.59 21.16
CA ARG A 95 -11.22 -28.56 22.23
C ARG A 95 -12.66 -28.39 22.73
N SER A 96 -13.53 -29.29 22.32
CA SER A 96 -14.77 -29.58 23.05
C SER A 96 -14.43 -30.62 24.11
N GLU A 97 -14.58 -30.22 25.37
CA GLU A 97 -14.71 -31.12 26.52
C GLU A 97 -16.05 -31.87 26.48
#